data_AF-A0A3M1FE38-F1
#
_entry.id   AF-A0A3M1FE38-F1
#
_cell.length_a   1.000
_cell.length_b   1.000
_cell.length_c   1.000
_cell.angle_alpha   90.00
_cell.angle_beta   90.00
_cell.angle_gamma   90.00
#
_symmetry.space_group_name_H-M   'P 1'
#
loop_
_entity.id
_entity.type
_entity.pdbx_description
1 polymer ?
#
loop_
_entity_poly.entity_id
_entity_poly.type
_entity_poly.pdbx_seq_one_letter_code
_entity_poly.pdbx_strand_id
1 'polypeptide(L)'
;MGKVVCKCGIKREPGYLYFLNKDGNCARVQMARRGQKTSKRQQVMHKCGIEREEGYLYYVDKEGNVCKAKMAKPGSRKRKKKK
;
A
#
# COMPACT_ATOMS: atom_id res chain seq x y z
N MET A 1 -10.99 -5.57 9.19
CA MET A 1 -11.13 -4.19 8.67
C MET A 1 -9.86 -3.44 9.08
N GLY A 2 -9.22 -2.74 8.16
CA GLY A 2 -8.03 -1.94 8.50
C GLY A 2 -8.43 -0.69 9.28
N LYS A 3 -7.58 -0.24 10.20
CA LYS A 3 -7.74 1.02 10.94
C LYS A 3 -6.97 2.11 10.21
N VAL A 4 -7.61 3.25 9.95
CA VAL A 4 -6.93 4.44 9.39
C VAL A 4 -5.96 4.97 10.44
N VAL A 5 -4.68 5.07 10.08
CA VAL A 5 -3.61 5.61 10.94
C VAL A 5 -3.20 7.01 10.52
N CYS A 6 -3.31 7.34 9.23
CA CYS A 6 -3.05 8.69 8.74
C CYS A 6 -4.00 9.03 7.58
N LYS A 7 -4.62 10.20 7.66
CA LYS A 7 -5.47 10.74 6.59
C LYS A 7 -4.61 11.57 5.66
N CYS A 8 -4.27 11.01 4.49
CA CYS A 8 -3.44 11.72 3.51
C CYS A 8 -4.27 12.31 2.37
N GLY A 9 -5.47 11.80 2.11
CA GLY A 9 -6.36 12.30 1.06
C GLY A 9 -5.76 12.24 -0.36
N ILE A 10 -4.90 11.25 -0.62
CA ILE A 10 -4.17 11.18 -1.90
C ILE A 10 -5.10 10.72 -3.02
N LYS A 11 -5.26 11.57 -4.04
CA LYS A 11 -5.97 11.18 -5.27
C LYS A 11 -5.15 10.15 -6.03
N ARG A 12 -5.75 8.98 -6.26
CA ARG A 12 -5.11 7.89 -6.99
C ARG A 12 -5.28 8.11 -8.48
N GLU A 13 -4.17 8.13 -9.20
CA GLU A 13 -4.11 8.24 -10.64
C GLU A 13 -3.90 6.86 -11.28
N PRO A 14 -4.55 6.59 -12.42
CA PRO A 14 -4.35 5.36 -13.16
C PRO A 14 -2.89 5.26 -13.63
N GLY A 15 -2.32 4.05 -13.62
CA GLY A 15 -0.93 3.83 -14.02
C GLY A 15 0.10 3.96 -12.91
N TYR A 16 -0.30 4.34 -11.69
CA TYR A 16 0.57 4.39 -10.52
C TYR A 16 0.22 3.34 -9.46
N LEU A 17 1.26 2.82 -8.82
CA LEU A 17 1.16 2.01 -7.61
C LEU A 17 1.42 2.93 -6.41
N TYR A 18 0.52 2.89 -5.43
CA TYR A 18 0.60 3.67 -4.19
C TYR A 18 0.92 2.74 -3.03
N PHE A 19 1.93 3.10 -2.24
CA PHE A 19 2.42 2.28 -1.14
C PHE A 19 3.13 3.15 -0.10
N LEU A 20 3.32 2.58 1.09
CA LEU A 20 4.17 3.17 2.11
C LEU A 20 5.63 2.84 1.80
N ASN A 21 6.53 3.82 1.80
CA ASN A 21 7.96 3.58 1.61
C ASN A 21 8.62 3.08 2.92
N LYS A 22 9.94 2.88 2.91
CA LYS A 22 10.70 2.41 4.09
C LYS A 22 10.69 3.43 5.23
N ASP A 23 10.68 4.72 4.90
CA ASP A 23 10.66 5.83 5.86
C ASP A 23 9.25 6.10 6.42
N GLY A 24 8.26 5.25 6.12
CA GLY A 24 6.90 5.42 6.61
C GLY A 24 6.08 6.49 5.89
N ASN A 25 6.51 6.95 4.72
CA ASN A 25 5.85 7.98 3.93
C ASN A 25 5.01 7.37 2.80
N CYS A 26 3.92 8.06 2.42
CA CYS A 26 3.12 7.61 1.29
C CYS A 26 3.76 8.06 -0.02
N ALA A 27 4.10 7.09 -0.86
CA ALA A 27 4.76 7.29 -2.13
C ALA A 27 4.02 6.59 -3.28
N ARG A 28 4.31 7.04 -4.50
CA ARG A 28 3.85 6.39 -5.73
C ARG A 28 4.99 6.06 -6.67
N VAL A 29 4.80 5.04 -7.50
CA VAL A 29 5.69 4.65 -8.58
C VAL A 29 4.88 4.27 -9.82
N GLN A 30 5.45 4.46 -11.01
CA GLN A 30 4.80 4.07 -12.25
C GLN A 30 4.75 2.54 -12.37
N MET A 31 3.55 1.98 -12.57
CA MET A 31 3.34 0.53 -12.67
C MET A 31 3.98 -0.03 -13.93
N ALA A 32 4.87 -1.01 -13.77
CA ALA A 32 5.35 -1.81 -14.88
C ALA A 32 4.20 -2.70 -15.39
N ARG A 33 3.89 -2.57 -16.67
CA ARG A 33 3.02 -3.51 -17.40
C ARG A 33 3.88 -4.62 -18.01
N ARG A 34 3.29 -5.76 -18.35
CA ARG A 34 4.01 -6.88 -18.97
C ARG A 34 4.75 -6.40 -20.22
N GLY A 35 6.07 -6.59 -20.26
CA GLY A 35 6.93 -6.17 -21.37
C GLY A 35 7.37 -4.69 -21.34
N GLN A 36 6.87 -3.87 -20.41
CA GLN A 36 7.32 -2.48 -20.25
C GLN A 36 8.34 -2.35 -19.12
N LYS A 37 9.47 -1.71 -19.44
CA LYS A 37 10.42 -1.21 -18.44
C LYS A 37 9.89 0.14 -17.93
N THR A 38 9.65 0.25 -16.63
CA THR A 38 9.31 1.52 -15.98
C THR A 38 10.39 1.94 -15.01
N SER A 39 10.45 3.25 -14.75
CA SER A 39 11.35 3.78 -13.73
C SER A 39 10.90 3.36 -12.34
N LYS A 40 11.83 2.88 -11.51
CA LYS A 40 11.60 2.58 -10.08
C LYS A 40 11.63 3.84 -9.21
N ARG A 41 11.68 5.04 -9.81
CA ARG A 41 11.75 6.31 -9.09
C ARG A 41 10.47 6.51 -8.28
N GLN A 42 10.63 6.56 -6.97
CA GLN A 42 9.52 6.78 -6.06
C GLN A 42 9.28 8.28 -5.92
N GLN A 43 8.03 8.70 -6.01
CA GLN A 43 7.62 10.08 -5.73
C GLN A 43 6.85 10.09 -4.42
N VAL A 44 7.39 10.79 -3.41
CA VAL A 44 6.72 10.97 -2.12
C VAL A 44 5.59 11.97 -2.30
N MET A 45 4.37 11.55 -1.97
CA MET A 45 3.16 12.39 -2.04
C MET A 45 2.87 13.03 -0.69
N HIS A 46 3.06 12.29 0.40
CA HIS A 46 2.78 12.76 1.75
C HIS A 46 3.76 12.16 2.75
N LYS A 47 4.34 13.02 3.59
CA LYS A 47 5.24 12.61 4.66
C LYS A 47 4.42 12.24 5.89
N CYS A 48 4.30 10.95 6.18
CA CYS A 48 3.50 10.47 7.30
C CYS A 48 4.38 10.03 8.48
N GLY A 49 5.63 9.60 8.23
CA GLY A 49 6.53 9.12 9.27
C GLY A 49 6.01 7.91 10.05
N ILE A 50 5.24 7.03 9.40
CA ILE A 50 4.60 5.89 10.08
C ILE A 50 5.61 4.76 10.30
N GLU A 51 5.82 4.40 11.56
CA GLU A 51 6.60 3.23 11.95
C GLU A 51 5.81 1.94 11.75
N ARG A 52 6.46 0.92 11.19
CA ARG A 52 5.83 -0.37 10.91
C ARG A 52 6.02 -1.31 12.08
N GLU A 53 4.93 -1.55 12.80
CA GLU A 53 4.88 -2.62 13.79
C GLU A 53 4.87 -4.03 13.14
N GLU A 54 5.59 -4.96 13.76
CA GLU A 54 5.58 -6.36 13.38
C GLU A 54 4.18 -6.98 13.51
N GLY A 55 3.84 -7.90 12.59
CA GLY A 55 2.52 -8.54 12.58
C GLY A 55 1.41 -7.71 11.94
N TYR A 56 1.71 -6.50 11.45
CA TYR A 56 0.74 -5.63 10.77
C TYR A 56 1.15 -5.31 9.32
N LEU A 57 0.14 -5.21 8.46
CA LEU A 57 0.24 -4.71 7.10
C LEU A 57 -0.18 -3.24 7.07
N TYR A 58 0.65 -2.41 6.43
CA TYR A 58 0.36 -1.01 6.16
C TYR A 58 0.13 -0.82 4.67
N TYR A 59 -0.98 -0.18 4.31
CA TYR A 59 -1.37 0.02 2.92
C TYR A 59 -2.15 1.32 2.72
N VAL A 60 -2.20 1.78 1.48
CA VAL A 60 -3.01 2.94 1.08
C VAL A 60 -4.36 2.44 0.58
N ASP A 61 -5.45 2.91 1.17
CA ASP A 61 -6.81 2.53 0.80
C ASP A 61 -7.28 3.22 -0.51
N LYS A 62 -8.57 3.07 -0.82
CA LYS A 62 -9.17 3.67 -2.03
C LYS A 62 -9.34 5.18 -1.92
N GLU A 63 -9.51 5.70 -0.70
CA GLU A 63 -9.64 7.13 -0.42
C GLU A 63 -8.28 7.84 -0.37
N GLY A 64 -7.19 7.07 -0.41
CA GLY A 64 -5.83 7.61 -0.38
C GLY A 64 -5.31 7.82 1.03
N ASN A 65 -5.88 7.14 2.03
CA ASN A 65 -5.46 7.18 3.42
C ASN A 65 -4.59 5.97 3.75
N VAL A 66 -3.67 6.13 4.70
CA VAL A 66 -2.85 5.02 5.19
C VAL A 66 -3.63 4.27 6.27
N CYS A 67 -3.77 2.97 6.05
CA CYS A 67 -4.43 2.04 6.95
C CYS A 67 -3.45 0.98 7.46
N LYS A 68 -3.70 0.52 8.68
CA LYS A 68 -3.02 -0.58 9.35
C LYS A 68 -4.00 -1.75 9.53
N ALA A 69 -3.62 -2.96 9.17
CA ALA A 69 -4.41 -4.17 9.38
C ALA A 69 -3.54 -5.31 9.92
N LYS A 70 -4.09 -6.15 10.81
CA LYS A 70 -3.37 -7.32 11.33
C LYS A 70 -3.13 -8.32 10.18
N MET A 71 -1.90 -8.75 9.98
CA MET A 71 -1.58 -9.69 8.91
C MET A 71 -2.29 -11.02 9.12
N ALA A 72 -2.76 -11.60 8.02
CA ALA A 72 -3.22 -12.98 8.04
C ALA A 72 -2.02 -13.90 8.30
N LYS A 73 -2.16 -14.88 9.18
CA LYS A 73 -1.11 -15.87 9.45
C LYS A 73 -0.78 -16.60 8.13
N PRO A 74 0.51 -16.78 7.77
CA PRO A 74 0.87 -17.63 6.64
C PRO A 74 0.24 -19.02 6.85
N GLY A 75 -0.61 -19.47 5.91
CA GLY A 75 -1.34 -20.74 6.02
C GLY A 75 -2.80 -20.64 6.47
N SER A 76 -3.32 -19.45 6.82
CA SER A 76 -4.75 -19.29 7.11
C SER A 76 -5.61 -19.45 5.84
N ARG A 77 -6.23 -20.65 5.71
CA ARG A 77 -7.22 -21.09 4.71
C ARG A 77 -7.17 -20.40 3.33
N LYS A 78 -6.56 -21.07 2.34
CA LYS A 78 -6.98 -20.92 0.94
C LYS A 78 -8.48 -21.21 0.89
N ARG A 79 -9.32 -20.18 0.71
CA ARG A 79 -10.75 -20.36 0.47
C ARG A 79 -10.85 -21.19 -0.81
N LYS A 80 -11.29 -22.45 -0.72
CA LYS A 80 -11.56 -23.28 -1.91
C LYS A 80 -12.51 -22.46 -2.79
N LYS A 81 -12.11 -22.21 -4.04
CA LYS A 81 -13.00 -21.65 -5.06
C LYS A 81 -14.23 -22.55 -5.08
N LYS A 82 -15.42 -22.05 -4.70
CA LYS A 82 -16.66 -22.76 -5.02
C LYS A 82 -16.73 -22.82 -6.54
N LYS A 83 -16.78 -24.04 -7.07
CA LYS A 83 -16.98 -24.32 -8.49
C LYS A 83 -18.39 -23.92 -8.89
#